data_AF-A0A2V1CXL6-F1
#
_entry.id   AF-A0A2V1CXL6-F1
#
_cell.length_a   1.000
_cell.length_b   1.000
_cell.length_c   1.000
_cell.angle_alpha   90.00
_cell.angle_beta   90.00
_cell.angle_gamma   90.00
#
_symmetry.space_group_name_H-M   'P 1'
#
loop_
_entity.id
_entity.type
_entity.pdbx_description
1 polymer ?
#
loop_
_entity_poly.entity_id
_entity_poly.type
_entity_poly.pdbx_seq_one_letter_code
_entity_poly.pdbx_strand_id
1 'polypeptide(L)'
;MLVGNLLMHAEYKRRWRAVKDLRDVFVRFNQATGWFQQHSVQQRPPLLRKWLEYLHALNLEQFDADVWSSMLAAHKSRPELSPAALGQDGDITFCYKGMKGMFLEEGVVAPPHMVTGNKMRFSTVDKLLEFLFLWDDDQERAGWGGRPYRLILQKSFEFVEDQLGYQRAS
;
A
#
# COMPACT_ATOMS: atom_id res chain seq x y z
N MET A 1 -2.11 23.46 33.66
CA MET A 1 -2.87 23.08 32.45
C MET A 1 -1.88 22.59 31.38
N LEU A 2 -1.74 21.28 31.21
CA LEU A 2 -0.75 20.61 30.34
C LEU A 2 -1.47 19.88 29.17
N VAL A 3 -2.35 20.59 28.47
CA VAL A 3 -3.20 20.01 27.39
C VAL A 3 -2.52 20.15 26.01
N GLY A 4 -1.32 20.74 25.93
CA GLY A 4 -0.61 20.98 24.67
C GLY A 4 0.29 19.83 24.15
N ASN A 5 0.52 18.76 24.93
CA ASN A 5 1.60 17.80 24.63
C ASN A 5 1.13 16.40 24.19
N LEU A 6 -0.12 16.02 24.45
CA LEU A 6 -0.64 14.68 24.13
C LEU A 6 -0.96 14.50 22.63
N LEU A 7 -1.50 15.54 21.98
CA LEU A 7 -1.77 15.55 20.54
C LEU A 7 -0.46 15.48 19.73
N MET A 8 0.55 16.27 20.12
CA MET A 8 1.90 16.22 19.55
C MET A 8 2.54 14.83 19.71
N HIS A 9 2.34 14.16 20.85
CA HIS A 9 2.91 12.83 21.07
C HIS A 9 2.23 11.74 20.23
N ALA A 10 0.92 11.82 20.04
CA ALA A 10 0.17 10.90 19.19
C ALA A 10 0.49 11.10 17.70
N GLU A 11 0.61 12.35 17.24
CA GLU A 11 1.03 12.69 15.88
C GLU A 11 2.49 12.33 15.63
N TYR A 12 3.38 12.56 16.61
CA TYR A 12 4.78 12.13 16.56
C TYR A 12 4.91 10.61 16.46
N LYS A 13 4.17 9.84 17.29
CA LYS A 13 4.15 8.37 17.20
C LYS A 13 3.61 7.89 15.85
N ARG A 14 2.61 8.55 15.27
CA ARG A 14 2.07 8.21 13.94
C ARG A 14 3.07 8.50 12.82
N ARG A 15 3.70 9.68 12.84
CA ARG A 15 4.78 10.03 11.89
C ARG A 15 5.96 9.08 12.04
N TRP A 16 6.33 8.71 13.26
CA TRP A 16 7.39 7.75 13.53
C TRP A 16 7.07 6.35 13.01
N ARG A 17 5.82 5.87 13.16
CA ARG A 17 5.40 4.59 12.55
C ARG A 17 5.46 4.64 11.04
N ALA A 18 4.88 5.66 10.40
CA ALA A 18 4.96 5.82 8.95
C ALA A 18 6.42 5.87 8.44
N VAL A 19 7.30 6.57 9.15
CA VAL A 19 8.74 6.62 8.84
C VAL A 19 9.43 5.27 9.11
N LYS A 20 9.02 4.54 10.15
CA LYS A 20 9.53 3.21 10.48
C LYS A 20 9.11 2.17 9.43
N ASP A 21 7.85 2.19 9.00
CA ASP A 21 7.30 1.25 8.03
C ASP A 21 7.90 1.50 6.64
N LEU A 22 8.01 2.76 6.22
CA LEU A 22 8.80 3.16 5.06
C LEU A 22 10.23 2.65 5.16
N ARG A 23 10.92 2.93 6.28
CA ARG A 23 12.30 2.50 6.49
C ARG A 23 12.43 0.97 6.43
N ASP A 24 11.44 0.23 6.93
CA ASP A 24 11.43 -1.23 6.91
C ASP A 24 11.30 -1.78 5.48
N VAL A 25 10.34 -1.27 4.70
CA VAL A 25 10.16 -1.65 3.29
C VAL A 25 11.39 -1.29 2.45
N PHE A 26 12.00 -0.14 2.68
CA PHE A 26 13.25 0.25 2.00
C PHE A 26 14.44 -0.63 2.37
N VAL A 27 14.55 -1.06 3.63
CA VAL A 27 15.59 -1.99 4.06
C VAL A 27 15.41 -3.34 3.37
N ARG A 28 14.18 -3.86 3.33
CA ARG A 28 13.86 -5.12 2.65
C ARG A 28 14.10 -5.05 1.14
N PHE A 29 13.76 -3.92 0.51
CA PHE A 29 14.08 -3.68 -0.88
C PHE A 29 15.59 -3.67 -1.15
N ASN A 30 16.38 -2.94 -0.34
CA ASN A 30 17.83 -2.91 -0.48
C ASN A 30 18.48 -4.29 -0.24
N GLN A 31 17.89 -5.12 0.62
CA GLN A 31 18.32 -6.52 0.76
C GLN A 31 18.04 -7.31 -0.52
N ALA A 32 16.85 -7.16 -1.10
CA ALA A 32 16.52 -7.82 -2.37
C ALA A 32 17.43 -7.38 -3.52
N THR A 33 17.77 -6.10 -3.64
CA THR A 33 18.73 -5.64 -4.65
C THR A 33 20.15 -6.19 -4.41
N GLY A 34 20.57 -6.29 -3.13
CA GLY A 34 21.81 -6.98 -2.76
C GLY A 34 21.83 -8.46 -3.13
N TRP A 35 20.74 -9.19 -2.86
CA TRP A 35 20.61 -10.61 -3.23
C TRP A 35 20.68 -10.82 -4.73
N PHE A 36 20.09 -9.91 -5.51
CA PHE A 36 20.13 -9.98 -6.98
C PHE A 36 21.56 -10.12 -7.50
N GLN A 37 22.46 -9.28 -6.97
CA GLN A 37 23.89 -9.27 -7.32
C GLN A 37 24.63 -10.46 -6.70
N GLN A 38 24.47 -10.68 -5.39
CA GLN A 38 25.25 -11.68 -4.64
C GLN A 38 24.98 -13.13 -5.06
N HIS A 39 23.76 -13.43 -5.49
CA HIS A 39 23.34 -14.79 -5.82
C HIS A 39 23.19 -15.05 -7.33
N SER A 40 23.65 -14.12 -8.18
CA SER A 40 23.53 -14.22 -9.64
C SER A 40 22.10 -14.57 -10.07
N VAL A 41 21.12 -13.89 -9.48
CA VAL A 41 19.69 -14.20 -9.60
C VAL A 41 19.25 -14.26 -11.05
N GLN A 42 19.74 -13.33 -11.88
CA GLN A 42 19.46 -13.26 -13.31
C GLN A 42 19.80 -14.56 -14.08
N GLN A 43 20.85 -15.27 -13.67
CA GLN A 43 21.32 -16.47 -14.36
C GLN A 43 20.51 -17.73 -13.99
N ARG A 44 19.61 -17.64 -13.00
CA ARG A 44 18.87 -18.77 -12.45
C ARG A 44 17.36 -18.52 -12.55
N PRO A 45 16.67 -18.98 -13.61
CA PRO A 45 15.26 -18.66 -13.85
C PRO A 45 14.30 -18.94 -12.67
N PRO A 46 14.44 -20.04 -11.90
CA PRO A 46 13.58 -20.26 -10.73
C PRO A 46 13.82 -19.22 -9.61
N LEU A 47 15.08 -18.84 -9.41
CA LEU A 47 15.45 -17.84 -8.40
C LEU A 47 15.00 -16.45 -8.83
N LEU A 48 15.15 -16.12 -10.12
CA LEU A 48 14.63 -14.88 -10.69
C LEU A 48 13.12 -14.75 -10.48
N ARG A 49 12.35 -15.82 -10.75
CA ARG A 49 10.91 -15.81 -10.50
C ARG A 49 10.59 -15.54 -9.04
N LYS A 50 11.25 -16.23 -8.10
CA LYS A 50 11.04 -16.03 -6.66
C LYS A 50 11.43 -14.63 -6.19
N TRP A 51 12.48 -14.08 -6.75
CA TRP A 51 12.91 -12.72 -6.45
C TRP A 51 11.91 -11.68 -6.98
N LEU A 52 11.35 -11.86 -8.19
CA LEU A 52 10.27 -11.01 -8.71
C LEU A 52 9.00 -11.11 -7.87
N GLU A 53 8.60 -12.33 -7.49
CA GLU A 53 7.47 -12.56 -6.58
C GLU A 53 7.67 -11.82 -5.25
N TYR A 54 8.89 -11.85 -4.70
CA TYR A 54 9.24 -11.12 -3.47
C TYR A 54 9.11 -9.60 -3.64
N LEU A 55 9.61 -9.04 -4.75
CA LEU A 55 9.45 -7.60 -5.02
C LEU A 55 7.97 -7.22 -5.17
N HIS A 56 7.17 -8.03 -5.86
CA HIS A 56 5.73 -7.78 -5.96
C HIS A 56 5.05 -7.80 -4.60
N ALA A 57 5.35 -8.80 -3.76
CA ALA A 57 4.81 -8.89 -2.41
C ALA A 57 5.17 -7.65 -1.58
N LEU A 58 6.42 -7.20 -1.64
CA LEU A 58 6.90 -6.01 -0.93
C LEU A 58 6.14 -4.73 -1.35
N ASN A 59 5.84 -4.59 -2.64
CA ASN A 59 5.05 -3.47 -3.16
C ASN A 59 3.58 -3.54 -2.71
N LEU A 60 2.98 -4.73 -2.73
CA LEU A 60 1.61 -4.94 -2.29
C LEU A 60 1.45 -4.74 -0.77
N GLU A 61 2.40 -5.21 0.03
CA GLU A 61 2.41 -4.98 1.48
C GLU A 61 2.45 -3.48 1.82
N GLN A 62 3.26 -2.70 1.11
CA GLN A 62 3.30 -1.25 1.30
C GLN A 62 2.01 -0.58 0.82
N PHE A 63 1.40 -1.07 -0.27
CA PHE A 63 0.09 -0.61 -0.73
C PHE A 63 -1.00 -0.87 0.32
N ASP A 64 -1.06 -2.07 0.88
CA ASP A 64 -1.98 -2.47 1.93
C ASP A 64 -1.82 -1.59 3.19
N ALA A 65 -0.58 -1.30 3.59
CA ALA A 65 -0.30 -0.37 4.69
C ALA A 65 -0.79 1.07 4.41
N ASP A 66 -0.69 1.54 3.17
CA ASP A 66 -1.17 2.86 2.74
C ASP A 66 -2.70 2.93 2.66
N VAL A 67 -3.35 1.86 2.22
CA VAL A 67 -4.81 1.70 2.24
C VAL A 67 -5.30 1.74 3.68
N TRP A 68 -4.71 0.94 4.57
CA TRP A 68 -5.07 0.94 6.00
C TRP A 68 -4.89 2.31 6.65
N SER A 69 -3.75 2.95 6.40
CA SER A 69 -3.47 4.31 6.89
C SER A 69 -4.52 5.32 6.42
N SER A 70 -5.00 5.16 5.18
CA SER A 70 -6.07 5.99 4.61
C SER A 70 -7.42 5.72 5.28
N MET A 71 -7.76 4.45 5.54
CA MET A 71 -8.96 4.06 6.27
C MET A 71 -8.96 4.63 7.70
N LEU A 72 -7.83 4.53 8.41
CA LEU A 72 -7.68 5.12 9.75
C LEU A 72 -7.78 6.66 9.73
N ALA A 73 -7.30 7.31 8.67
CA ALA A 73 -7.45 8.76 8.53
C ALA A 73 -8.92 9.15 8.30
N ALA A 74 -9.63 8.45 7.40
CA ALA A 74 -11.04 8.65 7.14
C ALA A 74 -11.89 8.40 8.41
N HIS A 75 -11.56 7.35 9.17
CA HIS A 75 -12.24 6.96 10.40
C HIS A 75 -12.30 8.10 11.43
N LYS A 76 -11.27 8.96 11.50
CA LYS A 76 -11.25 10.11 12.42
C LYS A 76 -12.35 11.13 12.12
N SER A 77 -12.73 11.25 10.86
CA SER A 77 -13.78 12.17 10.41
C SER A 77 -15.16 11.51 10.37
N ARG A 78 -15.21 10.21 10.07
CA ARG A 78 -16.43 9.41 10.00
C ARG A 78 -16.15 8.05 10.63
N PRO A 79 -16.68 7.74 11.82
CA PRO A 79 -16.32 6.54 12.57
C PRO A 79 -16.98 5.28 11.97
N GLU A 80 -16.57 4.92 10.76
CA GLU A 80 -17.13 3.82 9.97
C GLU A 80 -16.43 2.48 10.20
N LEU A 81 -15.36 2.42 11.00
CA LEU A 81 -14.64 1.16 11.30
C LEU A 81 -15.12 0.59 12.63
N SER A 82 -15.31 -0.72 12.68
CA SER A 82 -15.69 -1.42 13.90
C SER A 82 -14.51 -1.46 14.90
N PRO A 83 -14.79 -1.53 16.22
CA PRO A 83 -13.74 -1.71 17.22
C PRO A 83 -12.88 -2.95 16.97
N ALA A 84 -13.49 -4.02 16.43
CA ALA A 84 -12.80 -5.24 16.05
C ALA A 84 -11.82 -5.01 14.89
N ALA A 85 -12.19 -4.22 13.88
CA ALA A 85 -11.30 -3.86 12.77
C ALA A 85 -10.11 -3.02 13.25
N LEU A 86 -10.35 -2.07 14.17
CA LEU A 86 -9.29 -1.26 14.76
C LEU A 86 -8.28 -2.10 15.57
N GLY A 87 -8.70 -3.23 16.12
CA GLY A 87 -7.84 -4.17 16.85
C GLY A 87 -6.94 -5.04 15.98
N GLN A 88 -7.14 -5.09 14.66
CA GLN A 88 -6.35 -5.94 13.74
C GLN A 88 -5.00 -5.32 13.32
N ASP A 89 -4.72 -4.06 13.69
CA ASP A 89 -3.46 -3.34 13.44
C ASP A 89 -2.92 -3.46 12.00
N GLY A 90 -3.80 -3.53 11.00
CA GLY A 90 -3.41 -3.59 9.59
C GLY A 90 -3.23 -4.99 9.02
N ASP A 91 -3.36 -6.06 9.81
CA ASP A 91 -3.39 -7.45 9.33
C ASP A 91 -4.77 -7.79 8.73
N ILE A 92 -5.07 -7.14 7.60
CA ILE A 92 -6.38 -7.19 6.96
C ILE A 92 -6.23 -7.80 5.57
N THR A 93 -7.07 -8.80 5.28
CA THR A 93 -7.24 -9.23 3.90
C THR A 93 -8.20 -8.27 3.20
N PHE A 94 -7.69 -7.46 2.26
CA PHE A 94 -8.46 -6.51 1.46
C PHE A 94 -9.32 -7.19 0.36
N CYS A 95 -10.07 -8.22 0.75
CA CYS A 95 -11.09 -8.86 -0.05
C CYS A 95 -12.45 -8.75 0.65
N TYR A 96 -13.55 -8.97 -0.08
CA TYR A 96 -14.89 -8.91 0.51
C TYR A 96 -15.01 -9.78 1.78
N LYS A 97 -14.44 -10.99 1.77
CA LYS A 97 -14.49 -11.90 2.93
C LYS A 97 -13.77 -11.33 4.16
N GLY A 98 -12.64 -10.66 3.98
CA GLY A 98 -11.91 -10.02 5.09
C GLY A 98 -12.59 -8.73 5.55
N MET A 99 -13.16 -7.98 4.61
CA MET A 99 -13.72 -6.65 4.89
C MET A 99 -15.18 -6.65 5.35
N LYS A 100 -15.94 -7.73 5.14
CA LYS A 100 -17.40 -7.77 5.41
C LYS A 100 -17.81 -7.45 6.86
N GLY A 101 -16.90 -7.60 7.81
CA GLY A 101 -17.12 -7.33 9.23
C GLY A 101 -16.41 -6.08 9.75
N MET A 102 -15.81 -5.30 8.86
CA MET A 102 -14.94 -4.20 9.25
C MET A 102 -15.68 -2.89 9.46
N PHE A 103 -16.81 -2.68 8.79
CA PHE A 103 -17.47 -1.39 8.76
C PHE A 103 -18.71 -1.33 9.67
N LEU A 104 -19.08 -0.12 10.07
CA LEU A 104 -20.31 0.18 10.80
C LEU A 104 -21.21 1.06 9.95
N GLU A 105 -22.47 0.65 9.81
CA GLU A 105 -23.56 1.44 9.25
C GLU A 105 -24.62 1.61 10.35
N GLU A 106 -24.86 2.84 10.78
CA GLU A 106 -25.77 3.15 11.90
C GLU A 106 -25.50 2.34 13.18
N GLY A 107 -24.23 1.99 13.42
CA GLY A 107 -23.78 1.22 14.58
C GLY A 107 -23.89 -0.30 14.43
N VAL A 108 -24.37 -0.80 13.30
CA VAL A 108 -24.44 -2.23 12.97
C VAL A 108 -23.28 -2.60 12.06
N VAL A 109 -22.67 -3.76 12.31
CA VAL A 109 -21.58 -4.26 11.44
C VAL A 109 -22.12 -4.55 10.05
N ALA A 110 -21.49 -3.95 9.05
CA ALA A 110 -21.88 -4.03 7.65
C ALA A 110 -20.65 -4.25 6.74
N PRO A 111 -20.84 -4.83 5.55
CA PRO A 111 -19.78 -4.92 4.56
C PRO A 111 -19.43 -3.53 3.98
N PRO A 112 -18.25 -3.40 3.33
CA PRO A 112 -17.90 -2.15 2.65
C PRO A 112 -18.95 -1.81 1.59
N HIS A 113 -19.42 -0.56 1.59
CA HIS A 113 -20.30 -0.06 0.54
C HIS A 113 -19.52 0.07 -0.77
N MET A 114 -19.92 -0.68 -1.80
CA MET A 114 -19.34 -0.56 -3.14
C MET A 114 -20.00 0.60 -3.90
N VAL A 115 -19.20 1.55 -4.38
CA VAL A 115 -19.70 2.61 -5.27
C VAL A 115 -20.06 1.98 -6.60
N THR A 116 -21.31 2.16 -7.07
CA THR A 116 -21.78 1.66 -8.36
C THR A 116 -22.34 2.81 -9.21
N GLY A 117 -22.34 2.64 -10.53
CA GLY A 117 -22.92 3.58 -11.48
C GLY A 117 -22.05 4.80 -11.81
N ASN A 118 -22.70 5.88 -12.26
CA ASN A 118 -22.10 7.05 -12.93
C ASN A 118 -21.16 7.88 -12.04
N LYS A 119 -21.04 7.54 -10.75
CA LYS A 119 -20.16 8.19 -9.77
C LYS A 119 -18.79 7.51 -9.68
N MET A 120 -18.57 6.40 -10.38
CA MET A 120 -17.26 5.78 -10.46
C MET A 120 -16.32 6.62 -11.31
N ARG A 121 -15.10 6.88 -10.82
CA ARG A 121 -14.05 7.54 -11.60
C ARG A 121 -13.58 6.66 -12.76
N PHE A 122 -13.58 5.34 -12.59
CA PHE A 122 -13.11 4.37 -13.58
C PHE A 122 -14.23 3.41 -13.95
N SER A 123 -14.42 3.18 -15.25
CA SER A 123 -15.46 2.31 -15.79
C SER A 123 -15.11 0.82 -15.72
N THR A 124 -13.82 0.50 -15.58
CA THR A 124 -13.28 -0.85 -15.65
C THR A 124 -12.13 -1.04 -14.64
N VAL A 125 -11.84 -2.29 -14.29
CA VAL A 125 -10.81 -2.64 -13.28
C VAL A 125 -9.40 -2.36 -13.79
N ASP A 126 -9.14 -2.61 -15.06
CA ASP A 126 -7.87 -2.26 -15.74
C ASP A 126 -7.52 -0.79 -15.54
N LYS A 127 -8.44 0.13 -15.85
CA LYS A 127 -8.23 1.57 -15.64
C LYS A 127 -7.98 1.96 -14.18
N LEU A 128 -8.60 1.25 -13.23
CA LEU A 128 -8.31 1.45 -11.81
C LEU A 128 -6.88 1.00 -11.46
N LEU A 129 -6.47 -0.17 -11.96
CA LEU A 129 -5.12 -0.68 -11.75
C LEU A 129 -4.06 0.23 -12.40
N GLU A 130 -4.32 0.70 -13.62
CA GLU A 130 -3.48 1.71 -14.29
C GLU A 130 -3.35 2.97 -13.45
N PHE A 131 -4.46 3.51 -12.94
CA PHE A 131 -4.42 4.68 -12.06
C PHE A 131 -3.60 4.44 -10.78
N LEU A 132 -3.71 3.25 -10.17
CA LEU A 132 -3.00 2.95 -8.92
C LEU A 132 -1.51 2.66 -9.15
N PHE A 133 -1.16 1.91 -10.19
CA PHE A 133 0.17 1.32 -10.34
C PHE A 133 0.99 1.89 -11.50
N LEU A 134 0.42 2.68 -12.42
CA LEU A 134 1.22 3.46 -13.37
C LEU A 134 1.60 4.83 -12.79
N TRP A 135 2.67 5.43 -13.32
CA TRP A 135 3.19 6.71 -12.86
C TRP A 135 3.57 7.70 -13.96
N ASP A 136 3.78 7.26 -15.20
CA ASP A 136 4.17 8.11 -16.33
C ASP A 136 2.98 8.34 -17.29
N ASP A 137 1.91 8.95 -16.79
CA ASP A 137 0.65 9.13 -17.53
C ASP A 137 0.00 10.51 -17.33
N ASP A 138 0.76 11.48 -16.80
CA ASP A 138 0.33 12.85 -16.48
C ASP A 138 -0.92 12.93 -15.59
N GLN A 139 -1.34 11.84 -14.94
CA GLN A 139 -2.56 11.83 -14.14
C GLN A 139 -2.36 12.38 -12.74
N GLU A 140 -3.17 13.37 -12.39
CA GLU A 140 -3.28 13.84 -11.01
C GLU A 140 -3.99 12.80 -10.12
N ARG A 141 -3.25 12.36 -9.11
CA ARG A 141 -3.67 11.36 -8.12
C ARG A 141 -3.90 12.02 -6.77
N ALA A 142 -4.97 12.82 -6.67
CA ALA A 142 -5.34 13.53 -5.46
C ALA A 142 -5.29 12.60 -4.22
N GLY A 143 -4.40 12.89 -3.28
CA GLY A 143 -4.20 12.12 -2.04
C GLY A 143 -3.52 10.75 -2.18
N TRP A 144 -3.25 10.29 -3.40
CA TRP A 144 -2.63 8.98 -3.69
C TRP A 144 -1.25 9.10 -4.35
N GLY A 145 -0.95 10.21 -5.05
CA GLY A 145 0.30 10.39 -5.79
C GLY A 145 1.56 10.40 -4.92
N GLY A 146 1.46 10.91 -3.69
CA GLY A 146 2.57 10.96 -2.73
C GLY A 146 2.64 9.79 -1.75
N ARG A 147 1.96 8.68 -2.04
CA ARG A 147 1.91 7.54 -1.12
C ARG A 147 3.20 6.71 -1.16
N PRO A 148 3.70 6.24 -0.01
CA PRO A 148 4.83 5.32 0.10
C PRO A 148 4.90 4.20 -0.94
N TYR A 149 3.79 3.51 -1.19
CA TYR A 149 3.77 2.36 -2.12
C TYR A 149 4.19 2.76 -3.54
N ARG A 150 3.86 3.99 -3.99
CA ARG A 150 4.23 4.46 -5.33
C ARG A 150 5.73 4.69 -5.46
N LEU A 151 6.35 5.20 -4.40
CA LEU A 151 7.80 5.42 -4.39
C LEU A 151 8.56 4.09 -4.47
N ILE A 152 8.13 3.09 -3.70
CA ILE A 152 8.77 1.78 -3.74
C ILE A 152 8.47 1.01 -5.03
N LEU A 153 7.27 1.20 -5.59
CA LEU A 153 6.88 0.64 -6.88
C LEU A 153 7.76 1.18 -8.00
N GLN A 154 7.90 2.51 -8.07
CA GLN A 154 8.76 3.17 -9.04
C GLN A 154 10.21 2.67 -8.92
N LYS A 155 10.76 2.62 -7.70
CA LYS A 155 12.13 2.12 -7.49
C LYS A 155 12.30 0.65 -7.84
N SER A 156 11.27 -0.16 -7.60
CA SER A 156 11.27 -1.57 -7.98
C SER A 156 11.28 -1.72 -9.50
N PHE A 157 10.47 -0.92 -10.20
CA PHE A 157 10.45 -0.91 -11.65
C PHE A 157 11.78 -0.45 -12.23
N GLU A 158 12.30 0.70 -11.80
CA GLU A 158 13.60 1.24 -12.26
C GLU A 158 14.70 0.20 -12.11
N PHE A 159 14.76 -0.46 -10.95
CA PHE A 159 15.75 -1.52 -10.73
C PHE A 159 15.56 -2.73 -11.66
N VAL A 160 14.32 -3.19 -11.84
CA VAL A 160 14.03 -4.32 -12.74
C VAL A 160 14.34 -3.96 -14.19
N GLU A 161 14.03 -2.75 -14.62
CA GLU A 161 14.34 -2.24 -15.95
C GLU A 161 15.85 -2.18 -16.17
N ASP A 162 16.60 -1.60 -15.24
CA ASP A 162 18.07 -1.49 -15.30
C ASP A 162 18.75 -2.86 -15.41
N GLN A 163 18.22 -3.87 -14.71
CA GLN A 163 18.87 -5.19 -14.64
C GLN A 163 18.38 -6.18 -15.72
N LEU A 164 17.11 -6.11 -16.10
CA LEU A 164 16.43 -7.13 -16.91
C LEU A 164 15.78 -6.58 -18.19
N GLY A 165 15.79 -5.26 -18.38
CA GLY A 165 15.16 -4.56 -19.49
C GLY A 165 13.67 -4.30 -19.30
N TYR A 166 13.17 -3.30 -20.03
CA TYR A 166 11.79 -2.80 -19.93
C TYR A 166 10.70 -3.88 -19.99
N GLN A 167 10.83 -4.84 -20.92
CA GLN A 167 9.86 -5.95 -21.10
C GLN A 167 9.64 -6.81 -19.85
N ARG A 168 10.62 -6.83 -18.93
CA ARG A 168 10.53 -7.57 -17.67
C ARG A 168 10.06 -6.69 -16.51
N ALA A 169 10.10 -5.37 -16.68
CA ALA A 169 9.68 -4.38 -15.71
C ALA A 169 8.20 -4.00 -15.87
N SER A 170 7.71 -3.94 -17.12
CA SER A 170 6.32 -3.60 -17.50
C SER A 170 5.32 -4.70 -17.21
#